data_AF-A0A2D6XKU8-F1
#
_entry.id   AF-A0A2D6XKU8-F1
#
_cell.length_a   1.000
_cell.length_b   1.000
_cell.length_c   1.000
_cell.angle_alpha   90.00
_cell.angle_beta   90.00
_cell.angle_gamma   90.00
#
_symmetry.space_group_name_H-M   'P 1'
#
loop_
_entity.id
_entity.type
_entity.pdbx_description
1 polymer ?
#
loop_
_entity_poly.entity_id
_entity_poly.type
_entity_poly.pdbx_seq_one_letter_code
_entity_poly.pdbx_strand_id
1 'polypeptide(L)'
;MSEKLMKNRKGQISARVTGAVEAIILIVVLFLLFADLVPEAQSAGNELNESGVPLGTLFVGSGVVILLVMVGLLLTVLKVVLPGSRK
;
A
#
# COMPACT_ATOMS: atom_id res chain seq x y z
N MET A 1 31.35 -1.11 -31.61
CA MET A 1 31.11 -1.64 -30.23
C MET A 1 30.38 -0.64 -29.32
N SER A 2 30.56 0.68 -29.50
CA SER A 2 29.93 1.73 -28.68
C SER A 2 28.39 1.85 -28.83
N GLU A 3 27.85 1.65 -30.04
CA GLU A 3 26.40 1.84 -30.30
C GLU A 3 25.50 0.81 -29.60
N LYS A 4 25.91 -0.47 -29.55
CA LYS A 4 25.18 -1.53 -28.82
C LYS A 4 25.14 -1.27 -27.31
N LEU A 5 26.22 -0.70 -26.76
CA LEU A 5 26.31 -0.34 -25.33
C LEU A 5 25.35 0.80 -24.97
N MET A 6 25.22 1.82 -25.82
CA MET A 6 24.28 2.92 -25.59
C MET A 6 22.82 2.49 -25.72
N LYS A 7 22.50 1.63 -26.69
CA LYS A 7 21.14 1.09 -26.89
C LYS A 7 20.68 0.25 -25.69
N ASN A 8 21.56 -0.59 -25.15
CA ASN A 8 21.29 -1.40 -23.96
C ASN A 8 21.09 -0.53 -22.71
N ARG A 9 21.87 0.54 -22.51
CA ARG A 9 21.65 1.46 -21.37
C ARG A 9 20.32 2.22 -21.48
N LYS A 10 19.95 2.69 -22.67
CA LYS A 10 18.65 3.39 -22.87
C LYS A 10 17.46 2.47 -22.59
N GLY A 11 17.50 1.22 -23.07
CA GLY A 11 16.46 0.23 -22.75
C GLY A 11 16.37 -0.10 -21.26
N GLN A 12 17.52 -0.21 -20.58
CA GLN A 12 17.57 -0.48 -19.14
C GLN A 12 17.05 0.70 -18.29
N ILE A 13 17.30 1.94 -18.70
CA ILE A 13 16.78 3.13 -18.02
C ILE A 13 15.26 3.23 -18.24
N SER A 14 14.79 3.03 -19.47
CA SER A 14 13.35 3.06 -19.78
C SER A 14 12.58 2.04 -18.96
N ALA A 15 13.07 0.80 -18.87
CA ALA A 15 12.42 -0.24 -18.07
C ALA A 15 12.37 0.09 -16.57
N ARG A 16 13.41 0.74 -16.03
CA ARG A 16 13.45 1.17 -14.63
C ARG A 16 12.49 2.33 -14.35
N VAL A 17 12.38 3.29 -15.27
CA VAL A 17 11.48 4.43 -15.13
C VAL A 17 10.03 3.97 -15.19
N THR A 18 9.67 3.13 -16.17
CA THR A 18 8.31 2.57 -16.27
C THR A 18 7.93 1.78 -15.01
N GLY A 19 8.81 0.91 -14.51
CA GLY A 19 8.55 0.16 -13.28
C GLY A 19 8.42 1.03 -12.03
N ALA A 20 9.20 2.12 -11.93
CA ALA A 20 9.08 3.08 -10.83
C ALA A 20 7.75 3.85 -10.87
N VAL A 21 7.30 4.24 -12.06
CA VAL A 21 6.01 4.94 -12.24
C VAL A 21 4.84 4.02 -11.89
N GLU A 22 4.85 2.77 -12.36
CA GLU A 22 3.83 1.77 -12.00
C GLU A 22 3.76 1.53 -10.49
N ALA A 23 4.92 1.42 -9.83
CA ALA A 23 5.00 1.27 -8.38
C ALA A 23 4.37 2.47 -7.64
N ILE A 24 4.67 3.69 -8.07
CA ILE A 24 4.09 4.91 -7.48
C ILE A 24 2.57 4.93 -7.67
N ILE A 25 2.08 4.62 -8.88
CA ILE A 25 0.64 4.56 -9.16
C ILE A 25 -0.05 3.55 -8.24
N LEU A 26 0.54 2.37 -8.09
CA LEU A 26 -0.02 1.31 -7.23
C LEU A 26 -0.06 1.74 -5.75
N ILE A 27 0.98 2.42 -5.27
CA ILE A 27 1.01 2.99 -3.92
C ILE A 27 -0.10 4.02 -3.76
N VAL A 28 -0.24 4.96 -4.69
CA VAL A 28 -1.29 6.00 -4.63
C VAL A 28 -2.68 5.38 -4.60
N VAL A 29 -2.96 4.38 -5.44
CA VAL A 29 -4.24 3.66 -5.45
C VAL A 29 -4.50 2.98 -4.10
N LEU A 30 -3.51 2.33 -3.51
CA LEU A 30 -3.65 1.69 -2.19
C LEU A 30 -3.96 2.71 -1.08
N PHE A 31 -3.31 3.88 -1.10
CA PHE A 31 -3.58 4.94 -0.13
C PHE A 31 -4.98 5.54 -0.30
N LEU A 32 -5.46 5.72 -1.54
CA LEU A 32 -6.83 6.20 -1.80
C LEU A 32 -7.88 5.21 -1.32
N LEU A 33 -7.73 3.92 -1.66
CA LEU A 33 -8.63 2.87 -1.16
C LEU A 33 -8.66 2.82 0.36
N PHE A 34 -7.51 2.99 1.00
CA PHE A 34 -7.42 2.99 2.46
C PHE A 34 -8.07 4.24 3.09
N ALA A 35 -7.93 5.40 2.46
CA ALA A 35 -8.57 6.63 2.91
C ALA A 35 -10.10 6.53 2.90
N ASP A 36 -10.68 5.76 1.97
CA ASP A 36 -12.12 5.52 1.91
C ASP A 36 -12.57 4.40 2.88
N LEU A 37 -11.79 3.32 3.01
CA LEU A 37 -12.16 2.15 3.83
C LEU A 37 -12.04 2.40 5.34
N VAL A 38 -11.12 3.26 5.79
CA VAL A 38 -10.93 3.51 7.23
C VAL A 38 -12.15 4.19 7.87
N PRO A 39 -12.71 5.28 7.31
CA PRO A 39 -13.94 5.87 7.82
C PRO A 39 -15.11 4.88 7.84
N GLU A 40 -15.26 4.05 6.80
CA GLU A 40 -16.29 3.01 6.76
C GLU A 40 -16.13 1.98 7.89
N ALA A 41 -14.90 1.50 8.11
CA ALA A 41 -14.60 0.59 9.20
C ALA A 41 -14.87 1.22 10.57
N GLN A 42 -14.53 2.49 10.77
CA GLN A 42 -14.83 3.22 12.00
C GLN A 42 -16.33 3.42 12.21
N SER A 43 -17.08 3.72 11.14
CA SER A 43 -18.54 3.84 11.19
C SER A 43 -19.18 2.53 11.61
N ALA A 44 -18.81 1.42 10.97
CA ALA A 44 -19.27 0.08 11.36
C ALA A 44 -18.89 -0.27 12.80
N GLY A 45 -17.69 0.14 13.25
CA GLY A 45 -17.25 0.00 14.64
C GLY A 45 -18.14 0.75 15.64
N ASN A 46 -18.54 1.99 15.30
CA ASN A 46 -19.42 2.79 16.13
C ASN A 46 -20.83 2.17 16.22
N GLU A 47 -21.39 1.71 15.11
CA GLU A 47 -22.70 1.02 15.08
C GLU A 47 -22.69 -0.28 15.91
N LEU A 48 -21.58 -1.03 15.88
CA LEU A 48 -21.41 -2.22 16.71
C LEU A 48 -21.35 -1.87 18.21
N ASN A 49 -20.66 -0.80 18.57
CA ASN A 49 -20.62 -0.33 19.96
C ASN A 49 -22.01 0.14 20.43
N GLU A 50 -22.74 0.86 19.59
CA GLU A 50 -24.09 1.36 19.88
C GLU A 50 -25.11 0.23 20.02
N SER A 51 -24.96 -0.86 19.26
CA SER A 51 -25.79 -2.07 19.39
C SER A 51 -25.43 -2.95 20.60
N GLY A 52 -24.46 -2.54 21.43
CA GLY A 52 -24.03 -3.25 22.63
C GLY A 52 -23.08 -4.41 22.38
N VAL A 53 -22.55 -4.54 21.16
CA VAL A 53 -21.55 -5.55 20.80
C VAL A 53 -20.15 -4.99 21.08
N PRO A 54 -19.39 -5.57 22.04
CA PRO A 54 -18.09 -5.02 22.45
C PRO A 54 -16.98 -5.12 21.38
N LEU A 55 -17.30 -5.68 20.21
CA LEU A 55 -16.39 -5.80 19.07
C LEU A 55 -16.13 -4.46 18.38
N GLY A 56 -17.00 -3.46 18.54
CA GLY A 56 -16.82 -2.16 17.88
C GLY A 56 -15.53 -1.43 18.31
N THR A 57 -15.04 -1.70 19.53
CA THR A 57 -13.74 -1.24 20.03
C THR A 57 -12.54 -1.69 19.18
N LEU A 58 -12.68 -2.78 18.42
CA LEU A 58 -11.65 -3.30 17.52
C LEU A 58 -11.52 -2.49 16.22
N PHE A 59 -12.54 -1.70 15.87
CA PHE A 59 -12.67 -0.98 14.60
C PHE A 59 -12.58 0.56 14.72
N VAL A 60 -12.62 1.11 15.93
CA VAL A 60 -12.38 2.55 16.19
C VAL A 60 -10.90 2.93 16.08
N GLY A 61 -10.57 4.23 16.17
CA GLY A 61 -9.27 4.82 15.77
C GLY A 61 -7.97 4.16 16.28
N SER A 62 -7.98 3.44 17.41
CA SER A 62 -6.84 2.68 17.94
C SER A 62 -7.07 1.16 17.96
N GLY A 63 -8.14 0.69 17.36
CA GLY A 63 -8.56 -0.70 17.31
C GLY A 63 -7.59 -1.58 16.53
N VAL A 64 -7.51 -2.85 16.93
CA VAL A 64 -6.54 -3.81 16.37
C VAL A 64 -6.73 -4.00 14.86
N VAL A 65 -7.95 -3.81 14.34
CA VAL A 65 -8.24 -3.95 12.91
C VAL A 65 -7.56 -2.85 12.10
N ILE A 66 -7.67 -1.59 12.53
CA ILE A 66 -7.00 -0.47 11.84
C ILE A 66 -5.48 -0.65 11.87
N LEU A 67 -4.93 -1.09 13.01
CA LEU A 67 -3.50 -1.40 13.14
C LEU A 67 -3.05 -2.50 12.16
N LEU A 68 -3.80 -3.59 12.04
CA LEU A 68 -3.49 -4.67 11.11
C LEU A 68 -3.50 -4.20 9.66
N VAL A 69 -4.48 -3.38 9.27
CA VAL A 69 -4.54 -2.86 7.90
C VAL A 69 -3.40 -1.87 7.64
N MET A 70 -3.05 -0.99 8.59
CA MET A 70 -1.89 -0.09 8.48
C MET A 70 -0.56 -0.84 8.33
N VAL A 71 -0.35 -1.89 9.13
CA VAL A 71 0.85 -2.73 9.03
C VAL A 71 0.87 -3.46 7.67
N GLY A 72 -0.26 -3.98 7.20
CA GLY A 72 -0.38 -4.61 5.89
C GLY A 72 -0.06 -3.65 4.74
N LEU A 73 -0.53 -2.40 4.82
CA LEU A 73 -0.22 -1.34 3.86
C LEU A 73 1.28 -1.05 3.85
N LEU A 74 1.88 -0.86 5.03
CA LEU A 74 3.31 -0.59 5.18
C LEU A 74 4.15 -1.72 4.57
N LEU A 75 3.84 -2.99 4.86
CA LEU A 75 4.54 -4.14 4.30
C LEU A 75 4.38 -4.22 2.77
N THR A 76 3.21 -3.89 2.25
CA THR A 76 2.94 -3.86 0.80
C THR A 76 3.78 -2.77 0.13
N VAL A 77 3.81 -1.56 0.69
CA VAL A 77 4.64 -0.45 0.21
C VAL A 77 6.12 -0.83 0.25
N LEU A 78 6.60 -1.40 1.37
CA LEU A 78 8.00 -1.83 1.48
C LEU A 78 8.35 -2.89 0.44
N LYS A 79 7.46 -3.84 0.14
CA LYS A 79 7.69 -4.85 -0.91
C LYS A 79 7.75 -4.25 -2.31
N VAL A 80 6.95 -3.21 -2.58
CA VAL A 80 6.88 -2.52 -3.87
C VAL A 80 8.09 -1.58 -4.06
N VAL A 81 8.47 -0.84 -3.03
CA VAL A 81 9.57 0.15 -3.06
C VAL A 81 10.93 -0.52 -2.92
N LEU A 82 11.03 -1.57 -2.11
CA LEU A 82 12.24 -2.38 -1.93
C LEU A 82 11.97 -3.76 -2.54
N PRO A 83 11.93 -3.89 -3.89
CA PRO A 83 11.91 -5.21 -4.51
C PRO A 83 13.17 -5.93 -4.03
N GLY A 84 12.97 -6.96 -3.22
CA GLY A 84 14.02 -7.55 -2.39
C GLY A 84 15.34 -7.71 -3.13
N SER A 85 16.41 -7.31 -2.46
CA SER A 85 17.75 -7.86 -2.64
C SER A 85 17.68 -9.37 -2.45
N ARG A 86 17.20 -10.09 -3.47
CA ARG A 86 17.21 -11.55 -3.50
C ARG A 86 18.66 -11.95 -3.70
N LYS A 87 19.33 -12.30 -2.59
CA LYS A 87 20.48 -13.20 -2.64
C LYS A 87 20.01 -14.59 -3.07
#